data_AF-A0A6M4GTM5-F1
#
_entry.id   AF-A0A6M4GTM5-F1
#
_cell.length_a   1.000
_cell.length_b   1.000
_cell.length_c   1.000
_cell.angle_alpha   90.00
_cell.angle_beta   90.00
_cell.angle_gamma   90.00
#
_symmetry.space_group_name_H-M   'P 1'
#
loop_
_entity.id
_entity.type
_entity.pdbx_description
1 polymer ?
#
loop_
_entity_poly.entity_id
_entity_poly.type
_entity_poly.pdbx_seq_one_letter_code
_entity_poly.pdbx_strand_id
1 'polypeptide(L)'
;MLIASGAGAQLYVWPRIPTNQDELVVEARTPWGCASLVPGGVTFREDGVIRVLFDDGSRVICSVPNTCPMLVNLGRVPPGTYTLELAPDRPSFAVPIITQFTVNESRLPGDYGYRALRRRLPPECL
;
A
#
# COMPACT_ATOMS: atom_id res chain seq x y z
N MET A 1 5.46 0.64 13.48
CA MET A 1 4.15 0.53 12.86
C MET A 1 3.57 1.93 12.90
N LEU A 2 3.58 2.63 11.76
CA LEU A 2 2.82 3.89 11.63
C LEU A 2 1.43 3.47 11.15
N ILE A 3 0.40 3.85 11.87
CA ILE A 3 -0.98 3.45 11.62
C ILE A 3 -1.71 4.73 11.22
N ALA A 4 -2.17 4.79 9.97
CA ALA A 4 -3.25 5.69 9.59
C ALA A 4 -4.54 4.86 9.58
N SER A 5 -5.59 5.36 10.24
CA SER A 5 -6.89 4.70 10.30
C SER A 5 -7.97 5.62 9.72
N GLY A 6 -8.61 5.16 8.66
CA GLY A 6 -9.83 5.73 8.10
C GLY A 6 -10.70 4.60 7.57
N ALA A 7 -11.99 4.55 7.94
CA ALA A 7 -12.96 3.54 7.52
C ALA A 7 -12.50 2.07 7.62
N GLY A 8 -11.73 1.71 8.66
CA GLY A 8 -11.25 0.33 8.88
C GLY A 8 -10.11 -0.13 7.98
N ALA A 9 -9.55 0.77 7.14
CA ALA A 9 -8.40 0.49 6.31
C ALA A 9 -7.08 0.98 6.93
N GLN A 10 -6.02 0.22 6.71
CA GLN A 10 -4.67 0.46 7.22
C GLN A 10 -3.64 0.33 6.10
N LEU A 11 -2.77 1.33 5.97
CA LEU A 11 -1.64 1.31 5.03
C LEU A 11 -0.33 1.09 5.77
N TYR A 12 0.47 0.14 5.27
CA TYR A 12 1.78 -0.18 5.78
C TYR A 12 2.82 -0.06 4.66
N VAL A 13 3.94 0.59 4.97
CA VAL A 13 5.09 0.68 4.06
C VAL A 13 6.21 -0.21 4.60
N TRP A 14 6.74 -1.05 3.73
CA TRP A 14 7.80 -2.00 4.05
C TRP A 14 9.05 -1.72 3.20
N PRO A 15 10.26 -1.81 3.79
CA PRO A 15 10.52 -2.05 5.21
C PRO A 15 10.13 -0.86 6.09
N ARG A 16 9.95 -1.09 7.39
CA ARG A 16 9.49 -0.07 8.36
C ARG A 16 10.39 1.17 8.41
N ILE A 17 11.67 1.00 8.10
CA ILE A 17 12.67 2.06 8.07
C ILE A 17 13.32 2.02 6.69
N PRO A 18 12.64 2.57 5.67
CA PRO A 18 13.09 2.44 4.29
C PRO A 18 14.30 3.31 3.99
N THR A 19 15.14 2.80 3.10
CA THR A 19 16.31 3.48 2.55
C THR A 19 16.21 3.54 1.03
N ASN A 20 16.96 4.43 0.40
CA ASN A 20 16.97 4.55 -1.06
C ASN A 20 17.51 3.32 -1.81
N GLN A 21 18.07 2.33 -1.09
CA GLN A 21 18.51 1.05 -1.63
C GLN A 21 17.44 -0.04 -1.54
N ASP A 22 16.38 0.19 -0.76
CA ASP A 22 15.32 -0.79 -0.53
C ASP A 22 14.26 -0.75 -1.63
N GLU A 23 13.76 -1.93 -2.00
CA GLU A 23 12.50 -2.02 -2.73
C GLU A 23 11.34 -1.82 -1.74
N LEU A 24 10.53 -0.79 -1.99
CA LEU A 24 9.42 -0.44 -1.13
C LEU A 24 8.16 -1.16 -1.55
N VAL A 25 7.48 -1.76 -0.58
CA VAL A 25 6.20 -2.42 -0.80
C VAL A 25 5.17 -1.80 0.12
N VAL A 26 4.05 -1.42 -0.47
CA VAL A 26 2.86 -0.97 0.24
C VAL A 26 1.95 -2.17 0.45
N GLU A 27 1.49 -2.32 1.68
CA GLU A 27 0.48 -3.27 2.06
C GLU A 27 -0.75 -2.51 2.55
N ALA A 28 -1.88 -2.67 1.86
CA ALA A 28 -3.16 -2.16 2.30
C ALA A 28 -3.99 -3.28 2.92
N ARG A 29 -4.30 -3.16 4.21
CA ARG A 29 -5.18 -4.08 4.95
C ARG A 29 -6.51 -3.41 5.19
N THR A 30 -7.59 -3.99 4.71
CA THR A 30 -8.90 -3.38 4.85
C THR A 30 -10.00 -4.39 4.52
N PRO A 31 -11.14 -4.33 5.23
CA PRO A 31 -12.31 -5.11 4.90
C PRO A 31 -13.02 -4.47 3.70
N TRP A 32 -12.54 -4.74 2.49
CA TRP A 32 -13.27 -4.36 1.29
C TRP A 32 -14.29 -5.43 0.90
N GLY A 33 -15.54 -5.02 0.69
CA GLY A 33 -16.51 -5.88 0.03
C GLY A 33 -16.10 -6.08 -1.42
N CYS A 34 -15.80 -7.31 -1.81
CA CYS A 34 -15.66 -7.71 -3.22
C CYS A 34 -14.65 -6.97 -4.10
N ALA A 35 -13.77 -6.19 -3.50
CA ALA A 35 -12.73 -5.52 -4.25
C ALA A 35 -11.70 -6.54 -4.75
N SER A 36 -11.64 -6.69 -6.08
CA SER A 36 -10.44 -7.17 -6.75
C SER A 36 -9.48 -5.98 -6.75
N LEU A 37 -8.62 -5.94 -5.74
CA LEU A 37 -7.73 -4.82 -5.50
C LEU A 37 -6.52 -4.96 -6.39
N VAL A 38 -6.79 -4.76 -7.66
CA VAL A 38 -5.76 -4.68 -8.66
C VAL A 38 -5.24 -3.25 -8.61
N PRO A 39 -3.92 -3.03 -8.42
CA PRO A 39 -3.36 -1.70 -8.55
C PRO A 39 -3.65 -1.21 -9.97
N GLY A 40 -4.50 -0.19 -10.10
CA GLY A 40 -4.80 0.46 -11.39
C GLY A 40 -3.61 1.25 -11.91
N GLY A 41 -2.71 1.65 -11.01
CA GLY A 41 -1.44 2.29 -11.34
C GLY A 41 -0.75 2.87 -10.11
N VAL A 42 0.55 3.15 -10.26
CA VAL A 42 1.35 3.90 -9.27
C VAL A 42 1.83 5.17 -9.95
N THR A 43 1.54 6.33 -9.36
CA THR A 43 1.97 7.63 -9.88
C THR A 43 2.81 8.34 -8.83
N PHE A 44 3.99 8.83 -9.24
CA PHE A 44 4.82 9.72 -8.44
C PHE A 44 4.54 11.16 -8.86
N ARG A 45 4.13 11.99 -7.89
CA ARG A 45 3.92 13.42 -8.10
C ARG A 45 5.11 14.22 -7.56
N GLU A 46 5.38 15.35 -8.19
CA GLU A 46 6.51 16.23 -7.85
C GLU A 46 6.40 16.84 -6.45
N ASP A 47 5.20 16.87 -5.86
CA ASP A 47 4.91 17.32 -4.51
C ASP A 47 5.25 16.27 -3.42
N GLY A 48 5.85 15.14 -3.80
CA GLY A 48 6.17 14.05 -2.88
C GLY A 48 4.97 13.16 -2.56
N VAL A 49 3.88 13.23 -3.34
CA VAL A 49 2.76 12.31 -3.23
C VAL A 49 2.98 11.09 -4.12
N ILE A 50 2.94 9.90 -3.51
CA ILE A 50 2.88 8.63 -4.21
C ILE A 50 1.43 8.19 -4.18
N ARG A 51 0.79 8.18 -5.34
CA ARG A 51 -0.61 7.75 -5.47
C ARG A 51 -0.68 6.33 -6.02
N VAL A 52 -1.36 5.47 -5.28
CA VAL A 52 -1.72 4.12 -5.68
C VAL A 52 -3.21 4.11 -5.99
N LEU A 53 -3.57 3.83 -7.23
CA LEU A 53 -4.95 3.67 -7.65
C LEU A 53 -5.38 2.22 -7.46
N PHE A 54 -6.60 1.98 -6.98
CA PHE A 54 -7.18 0.64 -6.86
C PHE A 54 -8.61 0.59 -7.39
N ASP A 55 -9.02 -0.57 -7.90
CA ASP A 55 -10.44 -0.84 -8.14
C ASP A 55 -11.09 -1.29 -6.82
N ASP A 56 -12.03 -0.50 -6.33
CA ASP A 56 -12.71 -0.75 -5.06
C ASP A 56 -13.84 -1.79 -5.16
N GLY A 57 -14.05 -2.37 -6.34
CA GLY A 57 -15.09 -3.39 -6.56
C GLY A 57 -16.51 -2.86 -6.35
N SER A 58 -16.73 -1.54 -6.28
CA SER A 58 -18.04 -0.92 -6.04
C SER A 58 -19.12 -1.29 -7.07
N ARG A 59 -18.72 -1.92 -8.19
CA ARG A 59 -19.62 -2.43 -9.24
C ARG A 59 -19.71 -3.96 -9.30
N VAL A 60 -18.95 -4.66 -8.46
CA VAL A 60 -18.93 -6.12 -8.38
C VAL A 60 -19.74 -6.53 -7.16
N ILE A 61 -20.94 -7.08 -7.42
CA ILE A 61 -21.66 -7.81 -6.38
C ILE A 61 -20.98 -9.16 -6.25
N CYS A 62 -20.38 -9.44 -5.10
CA CYS A 62 -20.04 -10.81 -4.76
C CYS A 62 -20.40 -11.18 -3.33
N SER A 63 -20.51 -12.49 -3.16
CA SER A 63 -21.05 -13.15 -1.96
C SER A 63 -20.03 -13.34 -0.85
N VAL A 64 -18.73 -13.13 -1.13
CA VAL A 64 -17.64 -13.38 -0.20
C VAL A 64 -16.73 -12.15 -0.12
N PRO A 65 -16.52 -11.57 1.08
CA PRO A 65 -15.59 -10.46 1.26
C PRO A 65 -14.15 -10.93 1.05
N ASN A 66 -13.33 -10.11 0.37
CA ASN A 66 -11.91 -10.35 0.25
C ASN A 66 -11.20 -9.82 1.50
N THR A 67 -10.53 -10.70 2.23
CA THR A 67 -9.77 -10.37 3.45
C THR A 67 -8.27 -10.29 3.20
N CYS A 68 -7.82 -10.60 1.98
CA CYS A 68 -6.41 -10.55 1.62
C CYS A 68 -5.93 -9.11 1.49
N PRO A 69 -4.73 -8.79 2.00
CA PRO A 69 -4.16 -7.46 1.82
C PRO A 69 -3.72 -7.23 0.38
N MET A 70 -3.87 -6.01 -0.08
CA MET A 70 -3.32 -5.57 -1.37
C MET A 70 -1.83 -5.26 -1.21
N LEU A 71 -0.99 -5.85 -2.07
CA LEU A 71 0.44 -5.55 -2.11
C LEU A 71 0.79 -4.78 -3.39
N VAL A 72 1.48 -3.65 -3.22
CA VAL A 72 1.95 -2.82 -4.34
C VAL A 72 3.44 -2.60 -4.21
N ASN A 73 4.20 -3.01 -5.23
CA ASN A 73 5.63 -2.72 -5.30
C ASN A 73 5.84 -1.31 -5.87
N LEU A 74 6.41 -0.41 -5.07
CA LEU A 74 6.78 0.94 -5.50
C LEU A 74 8.19 1.00 -6.10
N GLY A 75 8.98 -0.06 -5.97
CA GLY A 75 10.39 -0.08 -6.36
C GLY A 75 11.26 0.74 -5.42
N ARG A 76 12.40 1.21 -5.93
CA ARG A 76 13.31 2.08 -5.17
C ARG A 76 12.87 3.52 -5.28
N VAL A 77 12.76 4.18 -4.14
CA VAL A 77 12.35 5.58 -4.05
C VAL A 77 13.54 6.41 -3.56
N PRO A 78 13.79 7.62 -4.12
CA PRO A 78 14.82 8.51 -3.60
C PRO A 78 14.63 8.86 -2.12
N PRO A 79 15.68 9.34 -1.43
CA PRO A 79 15.55 9.88 -0.08
C PRO A 79 14.57 11.05 -0.04
N GLY A 80 13.72 11.09 0.99
CA GLY A 80 12.71 12.13 1.13
C GLY A 80 11.53 11.71 2.01
N THR A 81 10.67 12.68 2.32
CA THR A 81 9.38 12.43 2.98
C THR A 81 8.28 12.36 1.94
N TYR A 82 7.50 11.29 1.98
CA TYR A 82 6.46 11.01 1.00
C TYR A 82 5.10 10.86 1.69
N THR A 83 4.08 11.38 1.00
CA THR A 83 2.68 11.09 1.33
C THR A 83 2.21 9.97 0.41
N LEU A 84 1.84 8.83 0.98
CA LEU A 84 1.22 7.73 0.25
C LEU A 84 -0.29 7.90 0.28
N GLU A 85 -0.89 7.95 -0.90
CA GLU A 85 -2.33 8.05 -1.09
C GLU A 85 -2.81 6.78 -1.81
N LEU A 86 -3.64 5.99 -1.13
CA LEU A 86 -4.38 4.91 -1.74
C LEU A 86 -5.78 5.43 -2.08
N ALA A 87 -6.06 5.58 -3.37
CA ALA A 87 -7.29 6.18 -3.88
C ALA A 87 -8.01 5.23 -4.85
N PRO A 88 -9.35 5.23 -4.89
CA PRO A 88 -10.07 4.51 -5.92
C PRO A 88 -9.74 5.08 -7.31
N ASP A 89 -9.59 4.22 -8.32
CA ASP A 89 -9.28 4.59 -9.72
C ASP A 89 -10.40 5.42 -10.38
N ARG A 90 -11.58 5.45 -9.77
CA ARG A 90 -12.75 6.20 -10.22
C ARG A 90 -13.32 6.99 -9.06
N PRO A 91 -14.07 8.08 -9.32
CA PRO A 91 -14.80 8.78 -8.27
C PRO A 91 -15.89 7.86 -7.73
N SER A 92 -15.53 7.01 -6.78
CA SER A 92 -16.45 6.27 -5.94
C SER A 92 -16.65 7.03 -4.63
N PHE A 93 -17.59 6.57 -3.81
CA PHE A 93 -17.85 7.12 -2.48
C PHE A 93 -16.75 6.80 -1.46
N ALA A 94 -15.66 6.13 -1.88
CA ALA A 94 -14.56 5.77 -0.99
C ALA A 94 -13.60 6.95 -0.78
N VAL A 95 -13.40 7.31 0.49
CA VAL A 95 -12.41 8.31 0.90
C VAL A 95 -11.01 7.73 0.70
N PRO A 96 -10.06 8.46 0.08
CA PRO A 96 -8.68 7.98 -0.05
C PRO A 96 -8.06 7.76 1.32
N ILE A 97 -7.27 6.70 1.43
CA ILE A 97 -6.53 6.38 2.65
C ILE A 97 -5.13 6.96 2.48
N ILE A 98 -4.68 7.74 3.46
CA ILE A 98 -3.44 8.49 3.36
C ILE A 98 -2.52 8.12 4.53
N THR A 99 -1.24 7.92 4.26
CA THR A 99 -0.20 7.77 5.28
C THR A 99 1.08 8.48 4.86
N GLN A 100 1.99 8.74 5.79
CA GLN A 100 3.27 9.38 5.53
C GLN A 100 4.43 8.47 5.94
N PHE A 101 5.51 8.52 5.18
CA PHE A 101 6.74 7.81 5.49
C PHE A 101 7.97 8.58 5.00
N THR A 102 9.13 8.27 5.57
CA THR A 102 10.41 8.88 5.19
C THR A 102 11.37 7.81 4.71
N VAL A 103 11.95 8.04 3.53
CA VAL A 103 13.03 7.24 2.95
C VAL A 103 14.36 7.89 3.29
N ASN A 104 15.24 7.14 3.93
CA ASN A 104 16.54 7.63 4.37
C ASN A 104 17.63 7.41 3.31
N GLU A 105 18.69 8.22 3.37
CA GLU A 105 19.87 8.08 2.49
C GLU A 105 20.74 6.88 2.82
N SER A 106 20.71 6.41 4.07
CA SER A 106 21.71 5.49 4.61
C SER A 106 21.12 4.14 4.97
N ARG A 107 21.93 3.09 4.82
CA ARG A 107 21.63 1.73 5.25
C ARG A 107 21.62 1.65 6.78
N LEU A 108 20.47 1.88 7.40
CA LEU A 108 20.23 1.32 8.73
C LEU A 108 20.17 -0.21 8.60
N PRO A 109 20.59 -0.98 9.61
CA PRO A 109 20.42 -2.43 9.59
C PRO A 109 18.91 -2.74 9.52
N GLY A 110 18.44 -3.00 8.30
CA GLY A 110 17.03 -3.16 7.96
C GLY A 110 16.61 -4.61 8.02
N ASP A 111 15.50 -4.84 8.73
CA ASP A 111 14.75 -6.09 8.75
C ASP A 111 14.36 -6.52 7.32
N TYR A 112 14.47 -7.82 7.07
CA TYR A 112 14.48 -8.46 5.75
C TYR A 112 13.29 -8.10 4.85
N GLY A 113 13.60 -7.76 3.58
CA GLY A 113 12.71 -7.25 2.53
C GLY A 113 11.58 -8.17 2.03
N TYR A 114 11.00 -7.79 0.87
CA TYR A 114 9.76 -8.29 0.25
C TYR A 114 9.46 -9.81 0.35
N ARG A 115 10.49 -10.68 0.33
CA ARG A 115 10.32 -12.14 0.49
C ARG A 115 9.79 -12.54 1.87
N ALA A 116 10.13 -11.81 2.93
CA ALA A 116 9.60 -12.04 4.26
C ALA A 116 8.11 -11.63 4.37
N LEU A 117 7.69 -10.66 3.56
CA LEU A 117 6.32 -10.17 3.54
C LEU A 117 5.35 -11.17 2.90
N ARG A 118 5.70 -11.71 1.72
CA ARG A 118 4.89 -12.75 1.07
C ARG A 118 4.65 -13.95 1.98
N ARG A 119 5.67 -14.39 2.74
CA ARG A 119 5.54 -15.51 3.69
C ARG A 119 4.57 -15.26 4.86
N ARG A 120 4.19 -14.01 5.11
CA ARG A 120 3.23 -13.63 6.17
C ARG A 120 1.80 -13.50 5.66
N LEU A 121 1.58 -13.59 4.35
CA LEU A 121 0.23 -13.62 3.81
C LEU A 121 -0.45 -14.96 4.16
N PRO A 122 -1.75 -14.95 4.45
CA PRO A 122 -2.53 -16.18 4.55
C PRO A 122 -2.38 -17.03 3.27
N PRO A 123 -2.40 -18.36 3.34
CA PRO A 123 -2.27 -19.24 2.16
C PRO A 123 -3.29 -18.96 1.06
N GLU A 124 -4.50 -18.54 1.45
CA GLU A 124 -5.57 -18.10 0.56
C GLU A 124 -5.27 -16.81 -0.22
N CYS A 125 -4.16 -16.14 0.11
CA CYS A 125 -3.72 -14.87 -0.48
C CYS A 125 -2.39 -14.99 -1.26
N LEU A 126 -1.86 -16.20 -1.46
CA LEU A 126 -0.56 -16.49 -2.11
C LEU A 126 -0.68 -16.88 -3.59
#